data_AF-A0A522DZ23-F1
#
_entry.id   AF-A0A522DZ23-F1
#
_cell.length_a   1.000
_cell.length_b   1.000
_cell.length_c   1.000
_cell.angle_alpha   90.00
_cell.angle_beta   90.00
_cell.angle_gamma   90.00
#
_symmetry.space_group_name_H-M   'P 1'
#
loop_
_entity.id
_entity.type
_entity.pdbx_description
1 polymer ?
#
loop_
_entity_poly.entity_id
_entity_poly.type
_entity_poly.pdbx_seq_one_letter_code
_entity_poly.pdbx_strand_id
1 'polypeptide(L)'
;MDTMRKGQMFIIMAIIIVTVLVLLKTRMNLSEILMNKGTLESDLSQLKLGNIVSEEKNNLQVNYLQNMSMMNNVVNFTNFVRSVESSNAETLNSFIIGSYIANTTASTNTNINITVYNVMGMPVDANITFTYDNSVANFTNLPDASSTSQNFTFSTASNANYFLLVTYATAAEIQTANITLPVTIGNSKFIGFYDIRLATNTGTYTSRFVQNITLSN
;
A
#
# COMPACT_ATOMS: atom_id res chain seq x y z
N MET A 1 41.74 -49.09 34.57
CA MET A 1 42.62 -47.95 34.22
C MET A 1 42.27 -47.28 32.89
N ASP A 2 41.55 -47.95 31.97
CA ASP A 2 41.16 -47.38 30.66
C ASP A 2 39.95 -46.42 30.66
N THR A 3 39.04 -46.52 31.63
CA THR A 3 37.87 -45.62 31.71
C THR A 3 38.25 -44.19 32.07
N MET A 4 39.31 -44.02 32.88
CA MET A 4 39.82 -42.71 33.28
C MET A 4 40.45 -41.95 32.12
N ARG A 5 41.17 -42.65 31.22
CA ARG A 5 41.73 -42.08 29.99
C ARG A 5 40.65 -41.68 28.97
N LYS A 6 39.59 -42.48 28.85
CA LYS A 6 38.44 -42.15 27.96
C LYS A 6 37.68 -40.91 28.43
N GLY A 7 37.47 -40.75 29.74
CA GLY A 7 36.83 -39.56 30.31
C GLY A 7 37.64 -38.28 30.10
N GLN A 8 38.97 -38.35 30.28
CA GLN A 8 39.87 -37.22 30.01
C GLN A 8 39.88 -36.83 28.53
N MET A 9 39.86 -37.81 27.63
CA MET A 9 39.82 -37.56 26.18
C MET A 9 38.52 -36.87 25.74
N PHE A 10 37.38 -37.23 26.36
CA PHE A 10 36.10 -36.57 26.11
C PHE A 10 36.10 -35.11 26.58
N ILE A 11 36.65 -34.83 27.76
CA ILE A 11 36.76 -33.47 28.29
C ILE A 11 37.66 -32.61 27.39
N ILE A 12 38.80 -33.15 26.93
CA ILE A 12 39.70 -32.44 26.01
C ILE A 12 38.99 -32.12 24.69
N MET A 13 38.28 -33.08 24.09
CA MET A 13 37.47 -32.86 22.88
C MET A 13 36.40 -31.78 23.09
N ALA A 14 35.67 -31.82 24.20
CA ALA A 14 34.66 -30.83 24.52
C ALA A 14 35.26 -29.42 24.65
N ILE A 15 36.41 -29.28 25.31
CA ILE A 15 37.13 -28.01 25.44
C ILE A 15 37.57 -27.51 24.06
N ILE A 16 38.10 -28.38 23.19
CA ILE A 16 38.50 -28.00 21.83
C ILE A 16 37.29 -27.50 21.05
N ILE A 17 36.16 -28.22 21.07
CA ILE A 17 34.94 -27.82 20.37
C ILE A 17 34.42 -26.47 20.88
N VAL A 18 34.34 -26.29 22.19
CA VAL A 18 33.90 -25.02 22.80
C VAL A 18 34.85 -23.88 22.45
N THR A 19 36.16 -24.12 22.48
CA THR A 19 37.17 -23.10 22.14
C THR A 19 37.09 -22.71 20.66
N VAL A 20 36.89 -23.67 19.75
CA VAL A 20 36.67 -23.40 18.32
C VAL A 20 35.38 -22.63 18.11
N LEU A 21 34.28 -22.98 18.79
CA LEU A 21 33.02 -22.23 18.72
C LEU A 21 33.15 -20.81 19.27
N VAL A 22 33.89 -20.62 20.38
CA VAL A 22 34.17 -19.30 20.95
C VAL A 22 35.03 -18.50 20.01
N LEU A 23 36.09 -19.08 19.41
CA LEU A 23 36.95 -18.42 18.42
C LEU A 23 36.19 -18.04 17.16
N LEU A 24 35.31 -18.91 16.65
CA LEU A 24 34.42 -18.59 15.54
C LEU A 24 33.48 -17.43 15.91
N LYS A 25 32.89 -17.45 17.11
CA LYS A 25 32.02 -16.38 17.61
C LYS A 25 32.75 -15.05 17.86
N THR A 26 34.03 -15.07 18.26
CA THR A 26 34.85 -13.86 18.48
C THR A 26 35.52 -13.35 17.20
N ARG A 27 35.85 -14.22 16.25
CA ARG A 27 36.49 -13.85 14.97
C ARG A 27 35.47 -13.48 13.90
N MET A 28 34.27 -14.06 13.92
CA MET A 28 33.17 -13.62 13.09
C MET A 28 32.48 -12.48 13.85
N ASN A 29 32.48 -11.27 13.30
CA ASN A 29 31.65 -10.17 13.79
C ASN A 29 30.17 -10.49 13.51
N LEU A 30 29.66 -11.58 14.08
CA LEU A 30 28.34 -12.13 13.78
C LEU A 30 27.24 -11.11 14.09
N SER A 31 27.42 -10.30 15.14
CA SER A 31 26.52 -9.20 15.46
C SER A 31 26.46 -8.15 14.35
N GLU A 32 27.61 -7.78 13.79
CA GLU A 32 27.72 -6.80 12.69
C GLU A 32 27.13 -7.39 11.40
N ILE A 33 27.42 -8.67 11.11
CA ILE A 33 26.87 -9.38 9.96
C ILE A 33 25.34 -9.47 10.04
N LEU A 34 24.78 -9.80 11.20
CA LEU A 34 23.34 -9.86 11.42
C LEU A 34 22.70 -8.47 11.29
N MET A 35 23.35 -7.42 11.80
CA MET A 35 22.88 -6.04 11.67
C MET A 35 22.90 -5.57 10.21
N ASN A 36 23.99 -5.84 9.48
CA ASN A 36 24.11 -5.51 8.07
C ASN A 36 23.09 -6.26 7.22
N LYS A 37 22.86 -7.55 7.53
CA LYS A 37 21.81 -8.35 6.90
C LYS A 37 20.42 -7.73 7.13
N GLY A 38 20.08 -7.41 8.38
CA GLY A 38 18.78 -6.80 8.70
C GLY A 38 18.57 -5.45 8.02
N THR A 39 19.62 -4.64 7.92
CA THR A 39 19.60 -3.36 7.19
C THR A 39 19.36 -3.60 5.70
N LEU A 40 20.08 -4.54 5.09
CA LEU A 40 19.93 -4.86 3.67
C LEU A 40 18.55 -5.44 3.32
N GLU A 41 17.99 -6.27 4.19
CA GLU A 41 16.62 -6.79 4.04
C GLU A 41 15.57 -5.67 4.16
N SER A 42 15.79 -4.70 5.05
CA SER A 42 14.95 -3.51 5.17
C SER A 42 15.02 -2.64 3.91
N ASP A 43 16.23 -2.34 3.43
CA ASP A 43 16.44 -1.54 2.22
C ASP A 43 15.80 -2.20 0.99
N LEU A 44 15.94 -3.53 0.87
CA LEU A 44 15.30 -4.29 -0.21
C LEU A 44 13.77 -4.22 -0.14
N SER A 45 13.20 -4.32 1.07
CA SER A 45 11.75 -4.21 1.28
C SER A 45 11.23 -2.83 0.89
N GLN A 46 11.99 -1.78 1.20
CA GLN A 46 11.65 -0.40 0.85
C GLN A 46 11.76 -0.16 -0.67
N LEU A 47 12.80 -0.67 -1.32
CA LEU A 47 12.94 -0.62 -2.78
C LEU A 47 11.80 -1.35 -3.48
N LYS A 48 11.40 -2.51 -2.95
CA LYS A 48 10.28 -3.29 -3.46
C LYS A 48 8.96 -2.54 -3.36
N LEU A 49 8.66 -1.93 -2.22
CA LEU A 49 7.50 -1.04 -2.08
C LEU A 49 7.59 0.13 -3.07
N GLY A 50 8.78 0.72 -3.23
CA GLY A 50 9.03 1.78 -4.22
C GLY A 50 8.69 1.34 -5.65
N ASN A 51 9.06 0.12 -6.03
CA ASN A 51 8.74 -0.46 -7.34
C ASN A 51 7.24 -0.69 -7.50
N ILE A 52 6.56 -1.27 -6.49
CA ILE A 52 5.09 -1.45 -6.51
C ILE A 52 4.38 -0.11 -6.71
N VAL A 53 4.80 0.92 -5.98
CA VAL A 53 4.24 2.28 -6.10
C VAL A 53 4.50 2.88 -7.48
N SER A 54 5.70 2.69 -8.03
CA SER A 54 6.04 3.16 -9.37
C SER A 54 5.20 2.48 -10.44
N GLU A 55 5.01 1.16 -10.33
CA GLU A 55 4.19 0.39 -11.26
C GLU A 55 2.70 0.71 -11.16
N GLU A 56 2.15 0.97 -9.97
CA GLU A 56 0.77 1.48 -9.82
C GLU A 56 0.59 2.81 -10.58
N LYS A 57 1.54 3.75 -10.41
CA LYS A 57 1.49 5.04 -11.13
C LYS A 57 1.58 4.86 -12.63
N ASN A 58 2.43 3.96 -13.11
CA ASN A 58 2.61 3.67 -14.53
C ASN A 58 1.40 2.94 -15.13
N ASN A 59 0.82 1.98 -14.41
CA ASN A 59 -0.35 1.20 -14.82
C ASN A 59 -1.53 2.11 -15.15
N LEU A 60 -1.78 3.11 -14.29
CA LEU A 60 -2.80 4.12 -14.54
C LEU A 60 -2.55 4.93 -15.81
N GLN A 61 -1.30 5.26 -16.15
CA GLN A 61 -0.98 6.02 -17.36
C GLN A 61 -1.18 5.19 -18.64
N VAL A 62 -0.78 3.91 -18.63
CA VAL A 62 -0.81 3.03 -19.82
C VAL A 62 -2.22 2.54 -20.14
N ASN A 63 -2.98 2.10 -19.14
CA ASN A 63 -4.28 1.47 -19.37
C ASN A 63 -5.39 2.46 -19.80
N TYR A 64 -5.15 3.77 -19.68
CA TYR A 64 -6.05 4.79 -20.21
C TYR A 64 -6.19 4.74 -21.74
N LEU A 65 -5.13 4.37 -22.47
CA LEU A 65 -5.14 4.32 -23.93
C LEU A 65 -6.13 3.28 -24.50
N GLN A 66 -6.68 2.40 -23.66
CA GLN A 66 -7.46 1.22 -24.08
C GLN A 66 -8.92 1.19 -23.59
N ASN A 67 -9.48 2.31 -23.12
CA ASN A 67 -10.93 2.46 -22.82
C ASN A 67 -11.49 1.57 -21.68
N MET A 68 -10.63 1.03 -20.80
CA MET A 68 -11.06 0.19 -19.67
C MET A 68 -11.29 1.01 -18.40
N SER A 69 -12.18 0.52 -17.52
CA SER A 69 -12.40 1.08 -16.18
C SER A 69 -11.08 1.15 -15.40
N MET A 70 -10.54 2.37 -15.21
CA MET A 70 -9.25 2.62 -14.55
C MET A 70 -9.20 1.96 -13.16
N MET A 71 -10.31 2.03 -12.41
CA MET A 71 -10.40 1.39 -11.10
C MET A 71 -10.30 -0.14 -11.19
N ASN A 72 -10.85 -0.77 -12.22
CA ASN A 72 -10.72 -2.22 -12.39
C ASN A 72 -9.25 -2.62 -12.63
N ASN A 73 -8.48 -1.79 -13.34
CA ASN A 73 -7.07 -2.05 -13.58
C ASN A 73 -6.26 -1.94 -12.30
N VAL A 74 -6.55 -0.93 -11.47
CA VAL A 74 -5.96 -0.78 -10.13
C VAL A 74 -6.28 -1.98 -9.26
N VAL A 75 -7.55 -2.40 -9.21
CA VAL A 75 -7.98 -3.59 -8.46
C VAL A 75 -7.23 -4.84 -8.94
N ASN A 76 -7.16 -5.06 -10.26
CA ASN A 76 -6.49 -6.21 -10.83
C ASN A 76 -4.98 -6.21 -10.54
N PHE A 77 -4.32 -5.07 -10.69
CA PHE A 77 -2.89 -4.95 -10.38
C PHE A 77 -2.62 -5.16 -8.89
N THR A 78 -3.37 -4.48 -8.01
CA THR A 78 -3.23 -4.64 -6.56
C THR A 78 -3.44 -6.11 -6.15
N ASN A 79 -4.41 -6.81 -6.73
CA ASN A 79 -4.64 -8.23 -6.47
C ASN A 79 -3.51 -9.13 -6.98
N PHE A 80 -2.98 -8.82 -8.17
CA PHE A 80 -1.80 -9.52 -8.70
C PHE A 80 -0.60 -9.36 -7.76
N VAL A 81 -0.25 -8.13 -7.38
CA VAL A 81 0.87 -7.87 -6.47
C VAL A 81 0.63 -8.57 -5.14
N ARG A 82 -0.57 -8.46 -4.55
CA ARG A 82 -0.90 -9.16 -3.31
C ARG A 82 -0.69 -10.68 -3.40
N SER A 83 -1.08 -11.29 -4.52
CA SER A 83 -0.86 -12.72 -4.76
C SER A 83 0.64 -13.06 -4.80
N VAL A 84 1.43 -12.26 -5.52
CA VAL A 84 2.89 -12.43 -5.59
C VAL A 84 3.52 -12.26 -4.20
N GLU A 85 3.12 -11.24 -3.43
CA GLU A 85 3.70 -11.02 -2.10
C GLU A 85 3.33 -12.08 -1.09
N SER A 86 2.09 -12.57 -1.14
CA SER A 86 1.69 -13.71 -0.31
C SER A 86 2.53 -14.95 -0.59
N SER A 87 2.99 -15.17 -1.84
CA SER A 87 3.88 -16.28 -2.17
C SER A 87 5.29 -16.13 -1.59
N ASN A 88 5.70 -14.91 -1.27
CA ASN A 88 6.98 -14.55 -0.65
C ASN A 88 6.89 -14.46 0.88
N ALA A 89 5.78 -14.90 1.50
CA ALA A 89 5.50 -14.71 2.92
C ALA A 89 5.49 -13.24 3.37
N GLU A 90 5.15 -12.33 2.45
CA GLU A 90 4.93 -10.92 2.71
C GLU A 90 3.43 -10.61 2.56
N THR A 91 2.98 -9.51 3.15
CA THR A 91 1.57 -9.09 3.06
C THR A 91 1.47 -7.70 2.50
N LEU A 92 0.85 -7.58 1.31
CA LEU A 92 0.44 -6.30 0.76
C LEU A 92 -0.95 -5.96 1.30
N ASN A 93 -1.01 -4.86 2.06
CA ASN A 93 -2.26 -4.24 2.49
C ASN A 93 -2.45 -2.91 1.77
N SER A 94 -3.67 -2.59 1.36
CA SER A 94 -3.94 -1.34 0.67
C SER A 94 -5.35 -0.81 0.92
N PHE A 95 -5.47 0.51 1.01
CA PHE A 95 -6.73 1.22 0.95
C PHE A 95 -6.66 2.23 -0.20
N ILE A 96 -7.53 2.05 -1.19
CA ILE A 96 -7.47 2.79 -2.45
C ILE A 96 -8.80 3.51 -2.69
N ILE A 97 -8.73 4.77 -3.12
CA ILE A 97 -9.88 5.54 -3.55
C ILE A 97 -9.63 6.02 -4.96
N GLY A 98 -10.45 5.58 -5.90
CA GLY A 98 -10.47 6.07 -7.27
C GLY A 98 -11.66 6.97 -7.50
N SER A 99 -11.47 8.08 -8.18
CA SER A 99 -12.55 8.94 -8.64
C SER A 99 -12.40 9.26 -10.12
N TYR A 100 -13.52 9.23 -10.83
CA TYR A 100 -13.58 9.59 -12.24
C TYR A 100 -14.54 10.76 -12.44
N ILE A 101 -14.01 11.82 -13.05
CA ILE A 101 -14.75 13.01 -13.44
C ILE A 101 -14.79 13.00 -14.97
N ALA A 102 -15.98 12.82 -15.55
CA ALA A 102 -16.16 12.90 -17.00
C ALA A 102 -15.98 14.33 -17.51
N ASN A 103 -15.80 14.49 -18.82
CA ASN A 103 -15.59 15.76 -19.52
C ASN A 103 -16.48 16.87 -18.97
N THR A 104 -15.88 17.75 -18.16
CA THR A 104 -16.64 18.75 -17.42
C THR A 104 -17.03 19.90 -18.33
N THR A 105 -18.33 20.18 -18.40
CA THR A 105 -18.86 21.36 -19.10
C THR A 105 -18.99 22.50 -18.11
N ALA A 106 -18.76 23.75 -18.53
CA ALA A 106 -18.85 24.90 -17.63
C ALA A 106 -20.29 25.15 -17.17
N SER A 107 -20.46 25.53 -15.90
CA SER A 107 -21.76 25.89 -15.29
C SER A 107 -22.84 24.79 -15.34
N THR A 108 -22.44 23.52 -15.36
CA THR A 108 -23.36 22.37 -15.30
C THR A 108 -23.13 21.54 -14.04
N ASN A 109 -24.18 20.86 -13.59
CA ASN A 109 -24.02 19.82 -12.57
C ASN A 109 -23.30 18.63 -13.19
N THR A 110 -22.24 18.18 -12.54
CA THR A 110 -21.43 17.04 -12.95
C THR A 110 -21.45 16.00 -11.85
N ASN A 111 -21.54 14.73 -12.26
CA ASN A 111 -21.43 13.60 -11.34
C ASN A 111 -19.97 13.16 -11.24
N ILE A 112 -19.52 12.88 -10.03
CA ILE A 112 -18.27 12.18 -9.76
C ILE A 112 -18.60 10.86 -9.08
N ASN A 113 -18.10 9.77 -9.65
CA ASN A 113 -18.19 8.46 -9.04
C ASN A 113 -16.91 8.20 -8.24
N ILE A 114 -17.07 7.94 -6.94
CA ILE A 114 -15.98 7.64 -6.03
C ILE A 114 -16.07 6.17 -5.65
N THR A 115 -15.05 5.41 -6.02
CA THR A 115 -14.93 4.00 -5.70
C THR A 115 -13.86 3.82 -4.63
N VAL A 116 -14.22 3.13 -3.56
CA VAL A 116 -13.31 2.69 -2.51
C VAL A 116 -12.97 1.22 -2.76
N TYR A 117 -11.72 0.84 -2.59
CA TYR A 117 -11.27 -0.54 -2.62
C TYR A 117 -10.47 -0.86 -1.36
N ASN A 118 -10.95 -1.84 -0.61
CA ASN A 118 -10.31 -2.32 0.61
C ASN A 118 -9.55 -3.62 0.34
N VAL A 119 -8.25 -3.59 0.65
CA VAL A 119 -7.36 -4.75 0.68
C VAL A 119 -6.50 -4.68 1.93
N MET A 120 -7.07 -4.32 3.07
CA MET A 120 -6.32 -4.16 4.32
C MET A 120 -6.10 -5.49 5.06
N GLY A 121 -6.54 -6.62 4.50
CA GLY A 121 -6.53 -7.93 5.14
C GLY A 121 -7.62 -8.10 6.20
N MET A 122 -8.48 -7.10 6.37
CA MET A 122 -9.57 -7.07 7.33
C MET A 122 -10.67 -6.09 6.89
N PRO A 123 -11.88 -6.16 7.47
CA PRO A 123 -12.92 -5.17 7.20
C PRO A 123 -12.54 -3.76 7.64
N VAL A 124 -13.04 -2.77 6.91
CA VAL A 124 -12.77 -1.35 7.14
C VAL A 124 -14.09 -0.58 7.25
N ASP A 125 -14.16 0.33 8.21
CA ASP A 125 -15.18 1.39 8.24
C ASP A 125 -14.61 2.64 7.58
N ALA A 126 -15.26 3.17 6.56
CA ALA A 126 -14.82 4.36 5.84
C ALA A 126 -15.90 5.43 5.75
N ASN A 127 -15.50 6.68 5.95
CA ASN A 127 -16.31 7.88 5.80
C ASN A 127 -15.66 8.76 4.73
N ILE A 128 -16.44 9.17 3.74
CA ILE A 128 -16.01 10.13 2.71
C ILE A 128 -16.94 11.33 2.77
N THR A 129 -16.39 12.49 3.12
CA THR A 129 -17.09 13.77 3.12
C THR A 129 -16.66 14.58 1.91
N PHE A 130 -17.61 14.96 1.06
CA PHE A 130 -17.37 15.79 -0.11
C PHE A 130 -17.65 17.26 0.22
N THR A 131 -16.64 18.09 0.06
CA THR A 131 -16.65 19.48 0.56
C THR A 131 -17.53 20.46 -0.21
N TYR A 132 -18.06 20.08 -1.38
CA TYR A 132 -18.95 20.96 -2.14
C TYR A 132 -20.23 21.30 -1.37
N ASP A 133 -20.87 20.29 -0.80
CA ASP A 133 -22.15 20.39 -0.08
C ASP A 133 -22.11 19.72 1.30
N ASN A 134 -20.94 19.25 1.74
CA ASN A 134 -20.74 18.43 2.94
C ASN A 134 -21.56 17.13 2.92
N SER A 135 -21.86 16.59 1.74
CA SER A 135 -22.44 15.26 1.61
C SER A 135 -21.45 14.21 2.13
N VAL A 136 -22.00 13.21 2.82
CA VAL A 136 -21.22 12.18 3.51
C VAL A 136 -21.64 10.81 3.02
N ALA A 137 -20.68 10.01 2.58
CA ALA A 137 -20.84 8.58 2.32
C ALA A 137 -20.22 7.78 3.46
N ASN A 138 -21.01 6.90 4.07
CA ASN A 138 -20.54 5.98 5.09
C ASN A 138 -20.53 4.57 4.53
N PHE A 139 -19.39 3.90 4.61
CA PHE A 139 -19.21 2.50 4.28
C PHE A 139 -18.85 1.76 5.54
N THR A 140 -19.78 0.98 6.06
CA THR A 140 -19.57 0.19 7.29
C THR A 140 -19.19 -1.24 6.93
N ASN A 141 -18.18 -1.78 7.62
CA ASN A 141 -17.73 -3.15 7.49
C ASN A 141 -17.43 -3.56 6.03
N LEU A 142 -16.73 -2.70 5.28
CA LEU A 142 -16.30 -2.97 3.92
C LEU A 142 -15.32 -4.16 3.94
N PRO A 143 -15.68 -5.34 3.40
CA PRO A 143 -14.85 -6.54 3.52
C PRO A 143 -13.48 -6.41 2.86
N ASP A 144 -12.55 -7.28 3.23
CA ASP A 144 -11.27 -7.39 2.52
C ASP A 144 -11.49 -7.84 1.06
N ALA A 145 -10.62 -7.36 0.16
CA ALA A 145 -10.69 -7.58 -1.28
C ALA A 145 -12.04 -7.19 -1.91
N SER A 146 -12.67 -6.12 -1.41
CA SER A 146 -13.96 -5.65 -1.91
C SER A 146 -13.95 -4.17 -2.25
N SER A 147 -14.76 -3.79 -3.23
CA SER A 147 -14.98 -2.40 -3.61
C SER A 147 -16.43 -1.98 -3.44
N THR A 148 -16.62 -0.70 -3.19
CA THR A 148 -17.93 -0.05 -3.13
C THR A 148 -17.81 1.33 -3.74
N SER A 149 -18.93 1.92 -4.16
CA SER A 149 -18.91 3.22 -4.80
C SER A 149 -20.09 4.10 -4.38
N GLN A 150 -19.86 5.41 -4.43
CA GLN A 150 -20.88 6.42 -4.20
C GLN A 150 -20.74 7.52 -5.25
N ASN A 151 -21.88 7.94 -5.80
CA ASN A 151 -21.95 9.10 -6.66
C ASN A 151 -22.17 10.37 -5.84
N PHE A 152 -21.41 11.40 -6.17
CA PHE A 152 -21.59 12.75 -5.68
C PHE A 152 -21.86 13.69 -6.84
N THR A 153 -22.47 14.84 -6.56
CA THR A 153 -22.76 15.85 -7.57
C THR A 153 -22.17 17.18 -7.16
N PHE A 154 -21.64 17.93 -8.13
CA PHE A 154 -21.13 19.28 -7.91
C PHE A 154 -21.42 20.18 -9.10
N SER A 155 -21.42 21.49 -8.86
CA SER A 155 -21.53 22.48 -9.92
C SER A 155 -20.15 22.90 -10.42
N THR A 156 -19.96 22.94 -11.74
CA THR A 156 -18.74 23.49 -12.36
C THR A 156 -18.80 25.01 -12.55
N ALA A 157 -19.82 25.70 -12.04
CA ALA A 157 -19.97 27.15 -12.18
C ALA A 157 -18.85 27.94 -11.49
N SER A 158 -18.28 27.41 -10.40
CA SER A 158 -17.26 28.09 -9.61
C SER A 158 -15.82 27.80 -10.04
N ASN A 159 -15.57 26.89 -11.01
CA ASN A 159 -14.23 26.39 -11.37
C ASN A 159 -13.33 26.07 -10.15
N ALA A 160 -13.93 25.79 -8.98
CA ALA A 160 -13.20 25.56 -7.75
C ALA A 160 -12.67 24.12 -7.71
N ASN A 161 -11.50 23.94 -7.11
CA ASN A 161 -11.07 22.61 -6.70
C ASN A 161 -11.92 22.15 -5.53
N TYR A 162 -12.42 20.93 -5.59
CA TYR A 162 -13.13 20.31 -4.48
C TYR A 162 -12.19 19.42 -3.68
N PHE A 163 -12.63 19.01 -2.51
CA PHE A 163 -11.86 18.13 -1.63
C PHE A 163 -12.71 16.97 -1.14
N LEU A 164 -12.07 15.81 -1.01
CA LEU A 164 -12.59 14.67 -0.28
C LEU A 164 -11.85 14.55 1.04
N LEU A 165 -12.58 14.68 2.13
CA LEU A 165 -12.09 14.25 3.43
C LEU A 165 -12.43 12.78 3.60
N VAL A 166 -11.41 11.95 3.63
CA VAL A 166 -11.52 10.50 3.78
C VAL A 166 -11.05 10.15 5.17
N THR A 167 -11.88 9.47 5.94
CA THR A 167 -11.47 8.82 7.19
C THR A 167 -11.77 7.34 7.10
N TYR A 168 -10.80 6.48 7.37
CA TYR A 168 -11.02 5.04 7.46
C TYR A 168 -10.42 4.47 8.73
N ALA A 169 -11.08 3.46 9.25
CA ALA A 169 -10.74 2.80 10.49
C ALA A 169 -10.61 1.29 10.29
N THR A 170 -9.54 0.74 10.83
CA THR A 170 -9.35 -0.70 11.04
C THR A 170 -9.42 -0.97 12.54
N ALA A 171 -9.34 -2.25 12.94
CA ALA A 171 -9.20 -2.60 14.35
C ALA A 171 -7.91 -2.05 14.99
N ALA A 172 -6.88 -1.74 14.19
CA ALA A 172 -5.57 -1.31 14.68
C ALA A 172 -5.38 0.21 14.68
N GLU A 173 -6.11 0.96 13.85
CA GLU A 173 -5.84 2.38 13.61
C GLU A 173 -6.98 3.11 12.90
N ILE A 174 -6.94 4.43 13.00
CA ILE A 174 -7.79 5.37 12.26
C ILE A 174 -6.86 6.28 11.46
N GLN A 175 -7.19 6.48 10.19
CA GLN A 175 -6.43 7.32 9.27
C GLN A 175 -7.36 8.34 8.61
N THR A 176 -6.84 9.54 8.40
CA THR A 176 -7.56 10.62 7.73
C THR A 176 -6.69 11.23 6.63
N ALA A 177 -7.27 11.44 5.45
CA ALA A 177 -6.62 12.04 4.30
C ALA A 177 -7.54 13.10 3.68
N ASN A 178 -6.92 14.17 3.16
CA ASN A 178 -7.61 15.19 2.38
C ASN A 178 -7.14 15.13 0.93
N ILE A 179 -8.03 14.79 0.00
CA ILE A 179 -7.71 14.57 -1.42
C ILE A 179 -8.29 15.72 -2.23
N THR A 180 -7.43 16.46 -2.93
CA THR A 180 -7.86 17.50 -3.86
C THR A 180 -8.38 16.90 -5.15
N LEU A 181 -9.57 17.32 -5.56
CA LEU A 181 -10.22 17.01 -6.83
C LEU A 181 -10.17 18.24 -7.74
N PRO A 182 -9.13 18.37 -8.59
CA PRO A 182 -9.00 19.53 -9.44
C PRO A 182 -9.98 19.48 -10.61
N VAL A 183 -10.87 20.47 -10.74
CA VAL A 183 -11.81 20.55 -11.86
C VAL A 183 -11.15 21.25 -13.05
N THR A 184 -11.31 20.72 -14.27
CA THR A 184 -10.82 21.38 -15.48
C THR A 184 -11.81 21.19 -16.62
N ILE A 185 -12.37 22.31 -17.06
CA ILE A 185 -13.34 22.36 -18.15
C ILE A 185 -12.75 21.73 -19.42
N GLY A 186 -13.56 20.93 -20.11
CA GLY A 186 -13.21 20.29 -21.38
C GLY A 186 -12.35 19.03 -21.26
N ASN A 187 -11.98 18.61 -20.04
CA ASN A 187 -11.17 17.41 -19.81
C ASN A 187 -11.90 16.43 -18.89
N SER A 188 -11.68 15.13 -19.10
CA SER A 188 -11.99 14.12 -18.10
C SER A 188 -10.80 13.96 -17.15
N LYS A 189 -11.01 13.48 -15.94
CA LYS A 189 -9.93 13.25 -14.97
C LYS A 189 -10.15 11.98 -14.18
N PHE A 190 -9.06 11.29 -13.91
CA PHE A 190 -8.99 10.25 -12.89
C PHE A 190 -8.09 10.72 -11.75
N ILE A 191 -8.59 10.64 -10.52
CA ILE A 191 -7.84 10.94 -9.31
C ILE A 191 -7.85 9.70 -8.43
N GLY A 192 -6.68 9.14 -8.14
CA GLY A 192 -6.49 8.00 -7.26
C GLY A 192 -5.73 8.39 -6.00
N PHE A 193 -6.26 8.04 -4.83
CA PHE A 193 -5.53 8.05 -3.57
C PHE A 193 -5.19 6.62 -3.17
N TYR A 194 -3.98 6.44 -2.66
CA TYR A 194 -3.40 5.16 -2.32
C TYR A 194 -2.77 5.24 -0.94
N ASP A 195 -3.14 4.34 -0.03
CA ASP A 195 -2.36 3.96 1.15
C ASP A 195 -1.94 2.51 0.98
N ILE A 196 -0.69 2.29 0.55
CA ILE A 196 -0.12 0.96 0.28
C ILE A 196 0.87 0.61 1.37
N ARG A 197 0.77 -0.61 1.89
CA ARG A 197 1.61 -1.13 2.96
C ARG A 197 2.14 -2.50 2.59
N LEU A 198 3.45 -2.66 2.79
CA LEU A 198 4.12 -3.95 2.64
C LEU A 198 4.61 -4.38 4.02
N ALA A 199 4.00 -5.43 4.57
CA ALA A 199 4.46 -6.07 5.79
C ALA A 199 5.36 -7.25 5.44
N THR A 200 6.58 -7.23 5.96
CA THR A 200 7.62 -8.25 5.79
C THR A 200 8.11 -8.72 7.16
N ASN A 201 9.05 -9.67 7.16
CA ASN A 201 9.69 -10.15 8.39
C ASN A 201 10.50 -9.06 9.13
N THR A 202 10.88 -7.99 8.44
CA THR A 202 11.72 -6.91 9.01
C THR A 202 10.91 -5.70 9.47
N GLY A 203 9.65 -5.57 9.04
CA GLY A 203 8.79 -4.46 9.44
C GLY A 203 7.62 -4.24 8.49
N THR A 204 6.90 -3.13 8.70
CA THR A 204 5.84 -2.66 7.79
C THR A 204 6.25 -1.34 7.19
N TYR A 205 6.30 -1.30 5.86
CA TYR A 205 6.65 -0.13 5.08
C TYR A 205 5.39 0.45 4.46
N THR A 206 5.21 1.77 4.53
CA THR A 206 3.98 2.44 4.10
C THR A 206 4.30 3.53 3.07
N SER A 207 3.49 3.63 2.03
CA SER A 207 3.55 4.71 1.04
C SER A 207 2.15 5.25 0.79
N ARG A 208 1.99 6.57 0.96
CA ARG A 208 0.73 7.28 0.70
C ARG A 208 0.92 8.31 -0.39
N PHE A 209 0.09 8.27 -1.41
CA PHE A 209 0.19 9.22 -2.53
C PHE A 209 -1.15 9.45 -3.21
N VAL A 210 -1.22 10.57 -3.93
CA VAL A 210 -2.33 10.92 -4.83
C VAL A 210 -1.79 10.97 -6.26
N GLN A 211 -2.49 10.32 -7.18
CA GLN A 211 -2.17 10.33 -8.60
C GLN A 211 -3.31 11.00 -9.37
N ASN A 212 -2.98 12.04 -10.13
CA ASN A 212 -3.92 12.79 -10.95
C ASN A 212 -3.59 12.58 -12.42
N ILE A 213 -4.57 12.15 -13.20
CA ILE A 213 -4.43 11.97 -14.64
C ILE A 213 -5.50 12.79 -15.34
N THR A 214 -5.05 13.71 -16.21
CA THR A 214 -5.94 14.44 -17.09
C THR A 214 -6.08 13.67 -18.39
N LEU A 215 -7.33 13.44 -18.76
CA LEU A 215 -7.76 12.63 -19.87
C LEU A 215 -8.22 13.62 -20.94
N SER A 216 -7.33 13.95 -21.87
CA SER A 216 -7.67 14.73 -23.06
C SER A 216 -8.52 13.87 -23.99
N ASN A 217 -9.64 14.43 -24.45
CA ASN A 217 -10.49 13.82 -25.47
C ASN A 217 -9.76 13.69 -26.81
#